data_AF-A0A8T7GUQ7-F1
#
_entry.id   AF-A0A8T7GUQ7-F1
#
_cell.length_a   1.000
_cell.length_b   1.000
_cell.length_c   1.000
_cell.angle_alpha   90.00
_cell.angle_beta   90.00
_cell.angle_gamma   90.00
#
_symmetry.space_group_name_H-M   'P 1'
#
loop_
_entity.id
_entity.type
_entity.pdbx_description
1 polymer ?
#
loop_
_entity_poly.entity_id
_entity_poly.type
_entity_poly.pdbx_seq_one_letter_code
_entity_poly.pdbx_strand_id
1 'polypeptide(L)'
;DVGVEAAWFVGHVSAQRVMHGVISSCVSAVRRGLAAGGGVVVDTDGFVSGQGVLYKLWLAEAVGADVVVLMGCGRLGGVFRGAGFEVVEAPSPPQAIDRGRFDRRVYRERMYARLFADTYSLVLDGVVVANVCRVSGVVRERGRTCFECDGRRVCIGRGGLDRRWARGLIAGLRVGGGMVYVPGLVESYDVCSGRLVVRVPRRFSVSRGDVGMVVLGCVRLGEGFREVWKGQFCYYPFDLLRGR
;
A
#
# COMPACT_ATOMS: atom_id res chain seq x y z
N ASP A 1 19.88 8.06 -3.03
CA ASP A 1 18.84 7.25 -2.36
C ASP A 1 18.03 8.20 -1.49
N VAL A 2 16.71 8.29 -1.66
CA VAL A 2 15.85 9.28 -0.99
C VAL A 2 15.58 8.96 0.49
N GLY A 3 16.17 7.88 1.01
CA GLY A 3 16.08 7.48 2.41
C GLY A 3 14.67 7.04 2.81
N VAL A 4 14.53 6.49 4.03
CA VAL A 4 13.20 6.05 4.52
C VAL A 4 12.29 7.24 4.85
N GLU A 5 12.85 8.44 4.97
CA GLU A 5 12.12 9.69 5.23
C GLU A 5 11.27 10.16 4.04
N ALA A 6 11.36 9.49 2.88
CA ALA A 6 10.48 9.69 1.74
C ALA A 6 9.46 8.55 1.55
N ALA A 7 9.37 7.60 2.50
CA ALA A 7 8.52 6.43 2.34
C ALA A 7 7.02 6.78 2.45
N TRP A 8 6.25 6.25 1.51
CA TRP A 8 4.79 6.35 1.48
C TRP A 8 4.14 4.99 1.69
N PHE A 9 3.02 4.96 2.40
CA PHE A 9 2.24 3.75 2.60
C PHE A 9 1.01 3.72 1.71
N VAL A 10 1.06 2.91 0.66
CA VAL A 10 -0.07 2.73 -0.28
C VAL A 10 -1.05 1.64 0.20
N GLY A 11 -0.60 0.74 1.08
CA GLY A 11 -1.47 -0.23 1.75
C GLY A 11 -1.99 -1.39 0.89
N HIS A 12 -1.57 -1.53 -0.37
CA HIS A 12 -2.00 -2.64 -1.24
C HIS A 12 -0.86 -3.17 -2.12
N VAL A 13 -0.84 -4.49 -2.37
CA VAL A 13 0.23 -5.16 -3.16
C VAL A 13 -0.07 -5.25 -4.67
N SER A 14 -1.12 -4.59 -5.15
CA SER A 14 -1.46 -4.53 -6.58
C SER A 14 -1.83 -3.10 -6.94
N ALA A 15 -1.06 -2.52 -7.86
CA ALA A 15 -1.24 -1.16 -8.37
C ALA A 15 -2.64 -0.95 -8.95
N GLN A 16 -3.23 -1.96 -9.60
CA GLN A 16 -4.59 -1.90 -10.16
C GLN A 16 -5.65 -1.42 -9.15
N ARG A 17 -5.48 -1.69 -7.85
CA ARG A 17 -6.45 -1.31 -6.82
C ARG A 17 -6.19 0.07 -6.20
N VAL A 18 -5.01 0.65 -6.43
CA VAL A 18 -4.50 1.83 -5.74
C VAL A 18 -3.74 2.76 -6.68
N MET A 19 -4.09 2.80 -7.97
CA MET A 19 -3.35 3.50 -9.02
C MET A 19 -3.06 4.96 -8.65
N HIS A 20 -4.09 5.69 -8.19
CA HIS A 20 -3.94 7.09 -7.77
C HIS A 20 -3.01 7.25 -6.55
N GLY A 21 -3.08 6.33 -5.59
CA GLY A 21 -2.19 6.33 -4.43
C GLY A 21 -0.74 6.09 -4.82
N VAL A 22 -0.49 5.18 -5.77
CA VAL A 22 0.85 4.94 -6.31
C VAL A 22 1.37 6.18 -7.04
N ILE A 23 0.60 6.73 -7.98
CA ILE A 23 1.00 7.94 -8.72
C ILE A 23 1.33 9.08 -7.75
N SER A 24 0.40 9.40 -6.84
CA SER A 24 0.61 10.49 -5.87
C SER A 24 1.85 10.27 -5.00
N SER A 25 2.12 9.02 -4.60
CA SER A 25 3.31 8.70 -3.80
C SER A 25 4.61 8.85 -4.60
N CYS A 26 4.63 8.41 -5.87
CA CYS A 26 5.76 8.57 -6.76
C CYS A 26 6.05 10.05 -7.04
N VAL A 27 5.03 10.86 -7.33
CA VAL A 27 5.17 12.32 -7.53
C VAL A 27 5.84 12.98 -6.34
N SER A 28 5.41 12.64 -5.12
CA SER A 28 6.03 13.17 -3.90
C SER A 28 7.48 12.72 -3.72
N ALA A 29 7.77 11.44 -3.97
CA ALA A 29 9.12 10.91 -3.88
C ALA A 29 10.07 11.55 -4.91
N VAL A 30 9.61 11.72 -6.15
CA VAL A 30 10.36 12.37 -7.24
C VAL A 30 10.66 13.83 -6.91
N ARG A 31 9.66 14.60 -6.45
CA ARG A 31 9.87 15.99 -6.02
C ARG A 31 10.94 16.12 -4.94
N ARG A 32 10.95 15.21 -3.96
CA ARG A 32 11.98 15.17 -2.92
C ARG A 32 13.35 14.80 -3.47
N GLY A 33 13.43 13.81 -4.35
CA GLY A 33 14.67 13.39 -4.99
C GLY A 33 15.31 14.49 -5.83
N LEU A 34 14.50 15.20 -6.63
CA LEU A 34 14.94 16.34 -7.43
C LEU A 34 15.38 17.51 -6.54
N ALA A 35 14.66 17.80 -5.45
CA ALA A 35 15.05 18.85 -4.50
C ALA A 35 16.40 18.56 -3.80
N ALA A 36 16.81 17.29 -3.74
CA ALA A 36 18.11 16.88 -3.25
C ALA A 36 19.24 16.99 -4.30
N GLY A 37 18.95 17.51 -5.50
CA GLY A 37 19.94 17.83 -6.54
C GLY A 37 20.39 16.65 -7.40
N GLY A 38 19.69 15.52 -7.38
CA GLY A 38 20.03 14.33 -8.18
C GLY A 38 19.02 14.05 -9.29
N GLY A 39 19.44 13.23 -10.27
CA GLY A 39 18.51 12.59 -11.20
C GLY A 39 17.68 11.50 -10.50
N VAL A 40 16.46 11.27 -10.99
CA VAL A 40 15.54 10.29 -10.39
C VAL A 40 15.22 9.19 -11.39
N VAL A 41 15.41 7.94 -10.98
CA VAL A 41 14.94 6.76 -11.72
C VAL A 41 13.73 6.19 -11.00
N VAL A 42 12.62 6.05 -11.72
CA VAL A 42 11.38 5.47 -11.19
C VAL A 42 11.25 4.02 -11.66
N ASP A 43 11.57 3.07 -10.78
CA ASP A 43 11.26 1.66 -11.01
C ASP A 43 9.75 1.42 -10.82
N THR A 44 9.13 0.71 -11.75
CA THR A 44 7.67 0.57 -11.78
C THR A 44 7.23 -0.89 -11.72
N ASP A 45 6.00 -1.11 -11.24
CA ASP A 45 5.42 -2.45 -11.17
C ASP A 45 5.10 -3.05 -12.56
N GLY A 46 4.91 -4.37 -12.65
CA GLY A 46 4.62 -5.05 -13.92
C GLY A 46 3.17 -4.92 -14.45
N PHE A 47 2.35 -3.96 -14.01
CA PHE A 47 0.98 -3.80 -14.50
C PHE A 47 0.95 -3.07 -15.86
N VAL A 48 1.05 -3.85 -16.93
CA VAL A 48 1.21 -3.35 -18.31
C VAL A 48 0.07 -3.75 -19.26
N SER A 49 -1.03 -4.30 -18.75
CA SER A 49 -2.17 -4.75 -19.55
C SER A 49 -3.48 -4.07 -19.14
N GLY A 50 -4.40 -3.91 -20.10
CA GLY A 50 -5.67 -3.22 -19.88
C GLY A 50 -5.46 -1.80 -19.38
N GLN A 51 -6.09 -1.45 -18.24
CA GLN A 51 -5.90 -0.14 -17.59
C GLN A 51 -4.46 0.14 -17.16
N GLY A 52 -3.60 -0.89 -17.06
CA GLY A 52 -2.19 -0.73 -16.71
C GLY A 52 -1.45 0.17 -17.69
N VAL A 53 -1.77 0.10 -18.99
CA VAL A 53 -1.14 0.96 -20.01
C VAL A 53 -1.39 2.44 -19.73
N LEU A 54 -2.65 2.82 -19.49
CA LEU A 54 -3.03 4.20 -19.17
C LEU A 54 -2.44 4.66 -17.83
N TYR A 55 -2.45 3.78 -16.83
CA TYR A 55 -1.82 4.04 -15.53
C TYR A 55 -0.32 4.38 -15.67
N LYS A 56 0.41 3.66 -16.52
CA LYS A 56 1.84 3.94 -16.75
C LYS A 56 2.06 5.25 -17.49
N LEU A 57 1.19 5.58 -18.44
CA LEU A 57 1.19 6.87 -19.12
C LEU A 57 1.00 8.02 -18.13
N TRP A 58 -0.06 7.96 -17.33
CA TRP A 58 -0.35 8.96 -16.30
C TRP A 58 0.74 9.06 -15.24
N LEU A 59 1.37 7.93 -14.88
CA LEU A 59 2.51 7.94 -13.97
C LEU A 59 3.69 8.71 -14.58
N ALA A 60 4.07 8.39 -15.82
CA ALA A 60 5.18 9.05 -16.52
C ALA A 60 4.93 10.56 -16.67
N GLU A 61 3.70 10.94 -17.04
CA GLU A 61 3.29 12.34 -17.15
C GLU A 61 3.33 13.04 -15.78
N ALA A 62 2.71 12.45 -14.76
CA ALA A 62 2.59 13.07 -13.44
C ALA A 62 3.95 13.28 -12.75
N VAL A 63 4.91 12.37 -12.96
CA VAL A 63 6.26 12.52 -12.42
C VAL A 63 7.15 13.43 -13.28
N GLY A 64 6.69 13.86 -14.45
CA GLY A 64 7.47 14.67 -15.39
C GLY A 64 8.66 13.90 -15.96
N ALA A 65 8.47 12.65 -16.38
CA ALA A 65 9.55 11.83 -16.91
C ALA A 65 10.08 12.38 -18.24
N ASP A 66 11.38 12.65 -18.32
CA ASP A 66 12.05 13.05 -19.56
C ASP A 66 12.20 11.87 -20.54
N VAL A 67 12.53 10.70 -19.99
CA VAL A 67 12.79 9.47 -20.76
C VAL A 67 12.04 8.28 -20.15
N VAL A 68 11.39 7.49 -21.00
CA VAL A 68 10.74 6.23 -20.63
C VAL A 68 11.56 5.06 -21.15
N VAL A 69 12.06 4.23 -20.24
CA VAL A 69 12.78 3.01 -20.59
C VAL A 69 11.85 1.80 -20.54
N LEU A 70 11.65 1.14 -21.69
CA LEU A 70 10.82 -0.06 -21.81
C LEU A 70 11.69 -1.31 -21.87
N MET A 71 11.61 -2.15 -20.84
CA MET A 71 12.31 -3.44 -20.79
C MET A 71 11.44 -4.56 -21.35
N GLY A 72 11.86 -5.21 -22.43
CA GLY A 72 11.24 -6.44 -22.94
C GLY A 72 9.79 -6.32 -23.44
N CYS A 73 9.29 -5.11 -23.70
CA CYS A 73 7.91 -4.87 -24.12
C CYS A 73 7.79 -3.82 -25.24
N GLY A 74 8.28 -4.16 -26.44
CA GLY A 74 8.26 -3.24 -27.59
C GLY A 74 6.87 -2.76 -28.02
N ARG A 75 5.80 -3.50 -27.68
CA ARG A 75 4.41 -3.13 -28.02
C ARG A 75 3.91 -1.86 -27.33
N LEU A 76 4.50 -1.46 -26.21
CA LEU A 76 4.12 -0.22 -25.52
C LEU A 76 4.83 1.01 -26.09
N GLY A 77 5.90 0.84 -26.87
CA GLY A 77 6.71 1.94 -27.38
C GLY A 77 5.89 2.95 -28.19
N GLY A 78 4.99 2.47 -29.05
CA GLY A 78 4.11 3.33 -29.84
C GLY A 78 3.18 4.20 -28.99
N VAL A 79 2.70 3.69 -27.85
CA VAL A 79 1.79 4.43 -26.96
C VAL A 79 2.53 5.60 -26.30
N PHE A 80 3.72 5.36 -25.75
CA PHE A 80 4.50 6.41 -25.09
C PHE A 80 5.04 7.44 -26.09
N ARG A 81 5.54 7.00 -27.26
CA ARG A 81 5.97 7.92 -28.33
C ARG A 81 4.81 8.79 -28.83
N GLY A 82 3.62 8.20 -29.02
CA GLY A 82 2.43 8.93 -29.43
C GLY A 82 1.96 9.99 -28.43
N ALA A 83 2.32 9.84 -27.15
CA ALA A 83 2.10 10.83 -26.10
C ALA A 83 3.25 11.82 -25.93
N GLY A 84 4.28 11.77 -26.79
CA GLY A 84 5.38 12.74 -26.82
C GLY A 84 6.58 12.41 -25.92
N PHE A 85 6.64 11.22 -25.32
CA PHE A 85 7.80 10.82 -24.51
C PHE A 85 8.97 10.36 -25.39
N GLU A 86 10.20 10.66 -24.95
CA GLU A 86 11.39 9.96 -25.42
C GLU A 86 11.35 8.51 -24.91
N VAL A 87 11.47 7.53 -25.81
CA VAL A 87 11.35 6.11 -25.47
C VAL A 87 12.60 5.35 -25.86
N VAL A 88 13.26 4.78 -24.85
CA VAL A 88 14.39 3.85 -25.02
C VAL A 88 13.89 2.43 -24.79
N GLU A 89 14.05 1.57 -25.79
CA GLU A 89 13.76 0.14 -25.66
C GLU A 89 15.04 -0.60 -25.24
N ALA A 90 14.94 -1.36 -24.14
CA ALA A 90 16.05 -2.15 -23.61
C ALA A 90 15.67 -3.64 -23.58
N PRO A 91 16.63 -4.55 -23.83
CA PRO A 91 16.39 -5.98 -23.69
C PRO A 91 16.10 -6.32 -22.22
N SER A 92 15.27 -7.33 -21.99
CA SER A 92 15.16 -7.92 -20.66
C SER A 92 16.51 -8.53 -20.25
N PRO A 93 16.94 -8.40 -18.99
CA PRO A 93 18.16 -9.05 -18.51
C PRO A 93 18.08 -10.58 -18.76
N PRO A 94 19.14 -11.21 -19.27
CA PRO A 94 19.13 -12.64 -19.62
C PRO A 94 18.90 -13.57 -18.42
N GLN A 95 19.16 -13.08 -17.21
CA GLN A 95 18.97 -13.80 -15.95
C GLN A 95 17.64 -13.46 -15.25
N ALA A 96 16.72 -12.76 -15.93
CA ALA A 96 15.40 -12.47 -15.36
C ALA A 96 14.60 -13.77 -15.20
N ILE A 97 14.67 -14.36 -14.01
CA ILE A 97 13.83 -15.51 -13.64
C ILE A 97 12.38 -15.04 -13.64
N ASP A 98 11.52 -15.73 -14.39
CA ASP A 98 10.09 -15.45 -14.34
C ASP A 98 9.55 -15.84 -12.96
N ARG A 99 9.32 -14.83 -12.11
CA ARG A 99 8.82 -15.04 -10.76
C ARG A 99 7.31 -15.15 -10.80
N GLY A 100 6.81 -16.33 -10.46
CA GLY A 100 5.39 -16.59 -10.33
C GLY A 100 4.76 -15.83 -9.15
N ARG A 101 3.43 -15.93 -9.03
CA ARG A 101 2.70 -15.30 -7.91
C ARG A 101 3.17 -15.82 -6.55
N PHE A 102 3.51 -17.10 -6.49
CA PHE A 102 4.03 -17.75 -5.28
C PHE A 102 5.40 -17.18 -4.89
N ASP A 103 6.35 -17.09 -5.82
CA ASP A 103 7.69 -16.56 -5.53
C ASP A 103 7.65 -15.12 -5.05
N ARG A 104 6.81 -14.29 -5.70
CA ARG A 104 6.60 -12.89 -5.26
C ARG A 104 6.02 -12.82 -3.85
N ARG A 105 5.13 -13.74 -3.50
CA ARG A 105 4.59 -13.84 -2.13
C ARG A 105 5.66 -14.26 -1.14
N VAL A 106 6.42 -15.32 -1.41
CA VAL A 106 7.51 -15.79 -0.56
C VAL A 106 8.56 -14.68 -0.36
N TYR A 107 8.88 -13.94 -1.42
CA TYR A 107 9.77 -12.79 -1.34
C TYR A 107 9.21 -11.70 -0.40
N ARG A 108 7.93 -11.33 -0.51
CA ARG A 108 7.29 -10.37 0.41
C ARG A 108 7.28 -10.86 1.85
N GLU A 109 6.94 -12.12 2.09
CA GLU A 109 6.97 -12.73 3.44
C GLU A 109 8.37 -12.65 4.06
N ARG A 110 9.44 -12.89 3.28
CA ARG A 110 10.83 -12.69 3.72
C ARG A 110 11.13 -11.22 4.04
N MET A 111 10.63 -10.28 3.24
CA MET A 111 10.78 -8.85 3.51
C MET A 111 10.05 -8.42 4.79
N TYR A 112 8.85 -8.92 5.03
CA TYR A 112 8.12 -8.65 6.28
C TYR A 112 8.83 -9.24 7.49
N ALA A 113 9.34 -10.46 7.38
CA ALA A 113 10.10 -11.10 8.46
C ALA A 113 11.33 -10.27 8.83
N ARG A 114 12.07 -9.74 7.83
CA ARG A 114 13.20 -8.82 8.08
C ARG A 114 12.74 -7.50 8.68
N LEU A 115 11.66 -6.93 8.15
CA LEU A 115 11.13 -5.63 8.60
C LEU A 115 10.68 -5.66 10.05
N PHE A 116 10.03 -6.74 10.47
CA PHE A 116 9.43 -6.88 11.81
C PHE A 116 10.21 -7.84 12.73
N ALA A 117 11.47 -8.15 12.40
CA ALA A 117 12.33 -9.01 13.22
C ALA A 117 12.60 -8.41 14.60
N ASP A 118 12.85 -7.09 14.65
CA ASP A 118 13.10 -6.34 15.88
C ASP A 118 12.12 -5.17 15.98
N THR A 119 11.20 -5.27 16.94
CA THR A 119 10.07 -4.35 17.09
C THR A 119 9.82 -4.02 18.57
N TYR A 120 9.05 -2.95 18.78
CA TYR A 120 8.45 -2.61 20.06
C TYR A 120 6.97 -2.28 19.85
N SER A 121 6.16 -2.48 20.88
CA SER A 121 4.74 -2.12 20.83
C SER A 121 4.57 -0.64 21.18
N LEU A 122 3.87 0.08 20.31
CA LEU A 122 3.46 1.46 20.51
C LEU A 122 1.95 1.48 20.76
N VAL A 123 1.54 2.13 21.85
CA VAL A 123 0.12 2.32 22.19
C VAL A 123 -0.29 3.73 21.78
N LEU A 124 -1.32 3.82 20.94
CA LEU A 124 -1.85 5.04 20.39
C LEU A 124 -3.32 5.17 20.83
N ASP A 125 -3.60 6.01 21.83
CA ASP A 125 -4.99 6.27 22.25
C ASP A 125 -5.55 7.49 21.53
N GLY A 126 -6.78 7.36 21.02
CA GLY A 126 -7.47 8.41 20.29
C GLY A 126 -6.88 8.71 18.90
N VAL A 127 -6.12 7.77 18.32
CA VAL A 127 -5.49 8.00 17.02
C VAL A 127 -6.50 7.94 15.88
N VAL A 128 -6.35 8.83 14.91
CA VAL A 128 -7.17 8.81 13.70
C VAL A 128 -6.69 7.69 12.77
N VAL A 129 -7.58 6.73 12.49
CA VAL A 129 -7.38 5.72 11.46
C VAL A 129 -8.13 6.13 10.19
N ALA A 130 -7.41 6.66 9.21
CA ALA A 130 -7.97 7.44 8.10
C ALA A 130 -8.90 6.66 7.18
N ASN A 131 -8.66 5.36 7.03
CA ASN A 131 -9.42 4.51 6.14
C ASN A 131 -10.41 3.59 6.89
N VAL A 132 -10.85 4.01 8.07
CA VAL A 132 -12.03 3.46 8.74
C VAL A 132 -13.17 4.45 8.56
N CYS A 133 -14.23 4.06 7.86
CA CYS A 133 -15.31 4.95 7.48
C CYS A 133 -16.68 4.37 7.83
N ARG A 134 -17.66 5.23 8.08
CA ARG A 134 -19.07 4.81 8.16
C ARG A 134 -19.53 4.33 6.79
N VAL A 135 -20.34 3.27 6.78
CA VAL A 135 -20.83 2.67 5.54
C VAL A 135 -22.34 2.48 5.61
N SER A 136 -22.99 2.70 4.48
CA SER A 136 -24.44 2.51 4.33
C SER A 136 -24.75 1.15 3.68
N GLY A 137 -26.02 0.76 3.70
CA GLY A 137 -26.50 -0.40 2.94
C GLY A 137 -25.93 -1.74 3.41
N VAL A 138 -25.64 -1.88 4.72
CA VAL A 138 -25.13 -3.12 5.28
C VAL A 138 -26.17 -4.23 5.17
N VAL A 139 -25.89 -5.25 4.35
CA VAL A 139 -26.75 -6.41 4.14
C VAL A 139 -25.98 -7.71 4.36
N ARG A 140 -26.64 -8.72 4.94
CA ARG A 140 -26.07 -10.07 5.08
C ARG A 140 -26.67 -10.99 4.02
N GLU A 141 -25.83 -11.48 3.11
CA GLU A 141 -26.25 -12.36 2.02
C GLU A 141 -25.36 -13.59 1.92
N ARG A 142 -25.96 -14.78 1.93
CA ARG A 142 -25.25 -16.07 1.80
C ARG A 142 -24.08 -16.23 2.79
N GLY A 143 -24.20 -15.64 3.97
CA GLY A 143 -23.17 -15.64 5.03
C GLY A 143 -22.03 -14.64 4.81
N ARG A 144 -22.15 -13.75 3.83
CA ARG A 144 -21.24 -12.61 3.63
C ARG A 144 -21.89 -11.35 4.19
N THR A 145 -21.06 -10.43 4.66
CA THR A 145 -21.52 -9.09 5.03
C THR A 145 -21.14 -8.15 3.88
N CYS A 146 -22.13 -7.59 3.21
CA CYS A 146 -21.94 -6.63 2.14
C CYS A 146 -22.35 -5.24 2.59
N PHE A 147 -21.72 -4.22 2.06
CA PHE A 147 -22.03 -2.81 2.31
C PHE A 147 -21.66 -1.98 1.09
N GLU A 148 -22.17 -0.76 1.02
CA GLU A 148 -21.81 0.19 -0.02
C GLU A 148 -20.67 1.09 0.46
N CYS A 149 -19.66 1.28 -0.39
CA CYS A 149 -18.55 2.17 -0.17
C CYS A 149 -18.15 2.78 -1.50
N ASP A 150 -18.21 4.12 -1.61
CA ASP A 150 -17.83 4.86 -2.82
C ASP A 150 -18.58 4.36 -4.09
N GLY A 151 -19.91 4.21 -3.99
CA GLY A 151 -20.77 3.73 -5.07
C GLY A 151 -20.53 2.26 -5.47
N ARG A 152 -19.72 1.52 -4.70
CA ARG A 152 -19.40 0.11 -4.95
C ARG A 152 -19.90 -0.77 -3.83
N ARG A 153 -20.47 -1.90 -4.22
CA ARG A 153 -20.83 -2.97 -3.30
C ARG A 153 -19.60 -3.79 -2.92
N VAL A 154 -19.23 -3.76 -1.64
CA VAL A 154 -18.13 -4.53 -1.06
C VAL A 154 -18.70 -5.66 -0.24
N CYS A 155 -18.19 -6.89 -0.41
CA CYS A 155 -18.65 -8.06 0.36
C CYS A 155 -17.49 -8.75 1.08
N ILE A 156 -17.63 -8.92 2.40
CA ILE A 156 -16.70 -9.61 3.27
C ILE A 156 -17.21 -11.03 3.53
N GLY A 157 -16.33 -12.04 3.42
CA GLY A 157 -16.65 -13.47 3.55
C GLY A 157 -17.23 -13.91 4.90
N ARG A 158 -17.64 -15.19 4.98
CA ARG A 158 -18.08 -15.84 6.23
C ARG A 158 -16.99 -15.72 7.30
N GLY A 159 -17.35 -15.19 8.47
CA GLY A 159 -16.44 -14.82 9.57
C GLY A 159 -16.44 -13.33 9.89
N GLY A 160 -16.67 -12.47 8.88
CA GLY A 160 -16.70 -11.01 9.04
C GLY A 160 -15.41 -10.44 9.66
N LEU A 161 -15.45 -9.17 10.05
CA LEU A 161 -14.41 -8.52 10.85
C LEU A 161 -14.70 -8.89 12.32
N ASP A 162 -14.06 -9.91 12.88
CA ASP A 162 -14.21 -10.26 14.31
C ASP A 162 -13.58 -9.19 15.25
N ARG A 163 -13.66 -9.35 16.58
CA ARG A 163 -13.04 -8.40 17.53
C ARG A 163 -11.51 -8.24 17.36
N ARG A 164 -10.86 -9.14 16.64
CA ARG A 164 -9.42 -9.12 16.35
C ARG A 164 -9.15 -8.89 14.87
N TRP A 165 -10.10 -8.34 14.12
CA TRP A 165 -10.01 -8.19 12.67
C TRP A 165 -8.78 -7.40 12.22
N ALA A 166 -8.35 -6.42 13.01
CA ALA A 166 -7.21 -5.60 12.64
C ALA A 166 -5.88 -6.31 12.95
N ARG A 167 -5.89 -7.32 13.83
CA ARG A 167 -4.68 -8.02 14.27
C ARG A 167 -3.95 -8.63 13.07
N GLY A 168 -2.65 -8.35 13.01
CA GLY A 168 -1.77 -8.79 11.94
C GLY A 168 -1.85 -7.94 10.68
N LEU A 169 -2.71 -6.92 10.59
CA LEU A 169 -2.68 -6.01 9.44
C LEU A 169 -1.40 -5.18 9.45
N ILE A 170 -0.78 -5.05 8.29
CA ILE A 170 0.26 -4.04 8.08
C ILE A 170 -0.42 -2.67 8.03
N ALA A 171 0.13 -1.69 8.73
CA ALA A 171 -0.33 -0.32 8.76
C ALA A 171 0.80 0.64 8.39
N GLY A 172 0.45 1.83 7.91
CA GLY A 172 1.35 2.97 7.80
C GLY A 172 1.02 3.98 8.88
N LEU A 173 2.00 4.30 9.73
CA LEU A 173 1.92 5.36 10.72
C LEU A 173 2.46 6.64 10.09
N ARG A 174 1.60 7.64 9.89
CA ARG A 174 2.03 8.94 9.39
C ARG A 174 2.77 9.69 10.50
N VAL A 175 4.04 9.97 10.29
CA VAL A 175 4.90 10.66 11.25
C VAL A 175 5.28 12.06 10.77
N GLY A 176 5.31 13.01 11.71
CA GLY A 176 5.72 14.41 11.46
C GLY A 176 4.76 15.24 10.59
N GLY A 177 5.25 16.38 10.10
CA GLY A 177 4.48 17.37 9.34
C GLY A 177 4.19 17.03 7.87
N GLY A 178 4.53 15.82 7.42
CA GLY A 178 4.45 15.41 6.02
C GLY A 178 3.65 14.12 5.79
N MET A 179 3.87 13.51 4.63
CA MET A 179 3.31 12.22 4.23
C MET A 179 4.37 11.11 4.32
N VAL A 180 5.13 11.12 5.41
CA VAL A 180 6.13 10.10 5.71
C VAL A 180 5.46 9.01 6.53
N TYR A 181 5.60 7.77 6.09
CA TYR A 181 4.98 6.63 6.74
C TYR A 181 6.01 5.66 7.27
N VAL A 182 5.85 5.31 8.55
CA VAL A 182 6.57 4.21 9.17
C VAL A 182 5.68 2.96 9.13
N PRO A 183 6.18 1.80 8.68
CA PRO A 183 5.39 0.58 8.69
C PRO A 183 5.18 0.09 10.13
N GLY A 184 3.95 -0.33 10.41
CA GLY A 184 3.56 -0.96 11.67
C GLY A 184 2.80 -2.25 11.42
N LEU A 185 2.74 -3.10 12.45
CA LEU A 185 1.99 -4.34 12.45
C LEU A 185 0.99 -4.32 13.60
N VAL A 186 -0.30 -4.25 13.27
CA VAL A 186 -1.36 -4.06 14.26
C VAL A 186 -1.47 -5.29 15.17
N GLU A 187 -1.48 -5.05 16.49
CA GLU A 187 -1.69 -6.08 17.50
C GLU A 187 -3.15 -6.13 17.95
N SER A 188 -3.74 -4.95 18.15
CA SER A 188 -5.14 -4.76 18.48
C SER A 188 -5.60 -3.38 18.03
N TYR A 189 -6.89 -3.26 17.72
CA TYR A 189 -7.53 -1.98 17.44
C TYR A 189 -8.94 -2.01 17.99
N ASP A 190 -9.20 -1.12 18.95
CA ASP A 190 -10.55 -0.80 19.41
C ASP A 190 -11.03 0.45 18.68
N VAL A 191 -11.97 0.23 17.77
CA VAL A 191 -12.53 1.28 16.93
C VAL A 191 -13.37 2.29 17.72
N CYS A 192 -13.93 1.88 18.87
CA CYS A 192 -14.82 2.71 19.68
C CYS A 192 -14.03 3.69 20.54
N SER A 193 -12.95 3.22 21.16
CA SER A 193 -12.04 4.09 21.94
C SER A 193 -10.98 4.76 21.08
N GLY A 194 -10.81 4.34 19.82
CA GLY A 194 -9.71 4.77 18.97
C GLY A 194 -8.34 4.29 19.47
N ARG A 195 -8.33 3.27 20.34
CA ARG A 195 -7.10 2.70 20.91
C ARG A 195 -6.50 1.69 19.94
N LEU A 196 -5.33 2.01 19.42
CA LEU A 196 -4.57 1.15 18.52
C LEU A 196 -3.25 0.74 19.18
N VAL A 197 -2.96 -0.56 19.18
CA VAL A 197 -1.66 -1.09 19.58
C VAL A 197 -0.98 -1.64 18.34
N VAL A 198 0.23 -1.17 18.07
CA VAL A 198 0.96 -1.48 16.84
C VAL A 198 2.43 -1.78 17.13
N ARG A 199 2.95 -2.87 16.55
CA ARG A 199 4.39 -3.15 16.56
C ARG A 199 5.09 -2.31 15.50
N VAL A 200 6.09 -1.56 15.92
CA VAL A 200 6.89 -0.70 15.05
C VAL A 200 8.33 -1.22 15.05
N PRO A 201 9.01 -1.30 13.88
CA PRO A 201 10.42 -1.67 13.83
C PRO A 201 11.29 -0.67 14.59
N ARG A 202 12.20 -1.15 15.45
CA ARG A 202 13.02 -0.29 16.33
C ARG A 202 13.84 0.74 15.57
N ARG A 203 14.29 0.42 14.36
CA ARG A 203 15.08 1.30 13.49
C ARG A 203 14.42 2.64 13.13
N PHE A 204 13.11 2.80 13.38
CA PHE A 204 12.38 4.03 13.06
C PHE A 204 12.19 5.00 14.21
N SER A 205 12.52 4.61 15.46
CA SER A 205 12.49 5.48 16.64
C SER A 205 11.25 6.38 16.76
N VAL A 206 10.05 5.80 16.59
CA VAL A 206 8.77 6.54 16.61
C VAL A 206 8.17 6.56 18.00
N SER A 207 7.87 7.75 18.52
CA SER A 207 7.11 7.91 19.75
C SER A 207 5.62 8.12 19.47
N ARG A 208 4.79 8.01 20.52
CA ARG A 208 3.34 8.24 20.40
C ARG A 208 3.03 9.64 19.88
N GLY A 209 3.77 10.66 20.31
CA GLY A 209 3.54 12.05 19.94
C GLY A 209 3.83 12.35 18.46
N ASP A 210 4.61 11.50 17.81
CA ASP A 210 5.00 11.69 16.41
C ASP A 210 3.92 11.26 15.43
N VAL A 211 3.00 10.39 15.88
CA VAL A 211 2.00 9.75 15.01
C VAL A 211 0.76 10.61 14.91
N GLY A 212 0.61 11.30 13.78
CA GLY A 212 -0.58 12.11 13.52
C GLY A 212 -1.79 11.31 13.01
N MET A 213 -1.55 10.18 12.35
CA MET A 213 -2.60 9.40 11.69
C MET A 213 -2.10 8.00 11.36
N VAL A 214 -3.02 7.04 11.20
CA VAL A 214 -2.72 5.68 10.74
C VAL A 214 -3.57 5.32 9.52
N VAL A 215 -2.96 4.61 8.57
CA VAL A 215 -3.66 3.98 7.44
C VAL A 215 -3.48 2.47 7.54
N LEU A 216 -4.57 1.72 7.52
CA LEU A 216 -4.51 0.25 7.53
C LEU A 216 -4.34 -0.29 6.11
N GLY A 217 -3.36 -1.17 5.90
CA GLY A 217 -3.19 -1.88 4.64
C GLY A 217 -4.16 -3.04 4.48
N CYS A 218 -4.08 -3.74 3.34
CA CYS A 218 -4.91 -4.90 3.02
C CYS A 218 -4.22 -6.24 3.30
N VAL A 219 -2.96 -6.25 3.72
CA VAL A 219 -2.19 -7.48 3.95
C VAL A 219 -2.25 -7.82 5.43
N ARG A 220 -2.67 -9.05 5.75
CA ARG A 220 -2.59 -9.60 7.10
C ARG A 220 -1.49 -10.64 7.19
N LEU A 221 -0.65 -10.49 8.19
CA LEU A 221 0.41 -11.40 8.55
C LEU A 221 -0.03 -12.30 9.71
N GLY A 222 0.25 -13.58 9.57
CA GLY A 222 0.07 -14.57 10.63
C GLY A 222 1.40 -14.87 11.33
N GLU A 223 1.49 -16.09 11.84
CA GLU A 223 2.70 -16.61 12.47
C GLU A 223 3.86 -16.68 11.46
N GLY A 224 5.08 -16.37 11.93
CA GLY A 224 6.27 -16.29 11.08
C GLY A 224 6.18 -15.26 9.95
N PHE A 225 5.30 -14.25 10.08
CA PHE A 225 5.07 -13.19 9.10
C PHE A 225 4.57 -13.68 7.72
N ARG A 226 3.90 -14.84 7.70
CA ARG A 226 3.27 -15.36 6.48
C ARG A 226 2.02 -14.57 6.12
N GLU A 227 1.78 -14.34 4.83
CA GLU A 227 0.56 -13.67 4.34
C GLU A 227 -0.65 -14.61 4.52
N VAL A 228 -1.49 -14.38 5.51
CA VAL A 228 -2.68 -15.22 5.77
C VAL A 228 -3.93 -14.68 5.10
N TRP A 229 -3.94 -13.39 4.78
CA TRP A 229 -5.08 -12.76 4.10
C TRP A 229 -4.65 -11.54 3.30
N LYS A 230 -5.36 -11.31 2.20
CA LYS A 230 -5.28 -10.11 1.38
C LYS A 230 -6.69 -9.58 1.12
N GLY A 231 -6.98 -8.40 1.68
CA GLY A 231 -8.21 -7.67 1.45
C GLY A 231 -8.34 -7.20 0.01
N GLN A 232 -9.59 -7.05 -0.43
CA GLN A 232 -9.91 -6.48 -1.75
C GLN A 232 -10.19 -4.98 -1.70
N PHE A 233 -10.27 -4.41 -0.51
CA PHE A 233 -10.70 -3.04 -0.25
C PHE A 233 -9.66 -2.30 0.57
N CYS A 234 -9.63 -0.98 0.38
CA CYS A 234 -8.75 -0.07 1.11
C CYS A 234 -9.48 0.68 2.23
N TYR A 235 -10.76 0.38 2.48
CA TYR A 235 -11.60 1.03 3.49
C TYR A 235 -12.27 0.02 4.40
N TYR A 236 -12.31 0.30 5.69
CA TYR A 236 -12.84 -0.57 6.74
C TYR A 236 -14.15 0.00 7.31
N PRO A 237 -15.25 -0.78 7.31
CA PRO A 237 -16.59 -0.30 7.66
C PRO A 237 -16.78 -0.14 9.17
N PHE A 238 -16.71 1.09 9.68
CA PHE A 238 -16.85 1.43 11.11
C PHE A 238 -18.09 0.81 11.75
N ASP A 239 -19.26 0.90 11.11
CA ASP A 239 -20.53 0.44 11.68
C ASP A 239 -20.58 -1.08 11.91
N LEU A 240 -19.84 -1.83 11.08
CA LEU A 240 -19.68 -3.27 11.23
C LEU A 240 -18.67 -3.66 12.31
N LEU A 241 -17.74 -2.75 12.61
CA LEU A 241 -16.69 -2.95 13.59
C LEU A 241 -17.15 -2.64 15.01
N ARG A 242 -17.99 -1.61 15.17
CA ARG A 242 -18.54 -1.19 16.47
C ARG A 242 -19.53 -2.23 17.05
N GLY A 243 -20.25 -2.94 16.19
CA GLY A 243 -21.30 -3.88 16.59
C GLY A 243 -20.82 -5.25 17.09
N ARG A 244 -19.53 -5.42 17.42
CA ARG A 244 -18.93 -6.70 17.79
C ARG A 244 -18.13 -6.64 19.07
#